data_AF-A0A0F0CJ14-F1
#
_entry.id   AF-A0A0F0CJ14-F1
#
_cell.length_a   1.000
_cell.length_b   1.000
_cell.length_c   1.000
_cell.angle_alpha   90.00
_cell.angle_beta   90.00
_cell.angle_gamma   90.00
#
_symmetry.space_group_name_H-M   'P 1'
#
loop_
_entity.id
_entity.type
_entity.pdbx_description
1 polymer ?
#
loop_
_entity_poly.entity_id
_entity_poly.type
_entity_poly.pdbx_seq_one_letter_code
_entity_poly.pdbx_strand_id
1 'polypeptide(L)'
;MVYRRNSYSKGWKRSAGRLALLALSTVVSVCIFTVPAVSSMGRERTSGMYRTAGMDRAGGQPAAFPLDPGTVITQGEMAADMIVAGIRERKKEKSEQPKTIYLTFDDGPSEENTNAVLDVLKARNIKATFFLVGENVRRHPQVARRIAAEGHTIGIHCNRHDYEEIYRSTDCFMEDFQEAYRTVLEVTGAEIKLYRFPGGSINSYNRAVRQEIIDRMSARGFTYFDWNASLEDAVKPASPEELIANAKRTIQGRHRVVLLAHDIVHSTASCLDDLIDQLQDYQMEPLTWDTKPIQFR
;
A
#
# COMPACT_ATOMS: atom_id res chain seq x y z
N MET A 1 -9.42 -1.75 -29.08
CA MET A 1 -9.22 -0.44 -29.74
C MET A 1 -7.73 -0.31 -29.95
N VAL A 2 -7.28 -0.39 -31.20
CA VAL A 2 -5.88 -0.65 -31.60
C VAL A 2 -5.05 0.63 -31.43
N TYR A 3 -3.99 0.59 -30.62
CA TYR A 3 -3.00 1.67 -30.55
C TYR A 3 -1.75 1.26 -31.30
N ARG A 4 -1.60 1.82 -32.50
CA ARG A 4 -0.36 1.84 -33.30
C ARG A 4 0.35 3.17 -33.00
N ARG A 5 1.61 3.17 -32.57
CA ARG A 5 2.47 4.36 -32.69
C ARG A 5 3.92 4.01 -33.05
N ASN A 6 4.29 4.57 -34.21
CA ASN A 6 5.60 4.90 -34.78
C ASN A 6 6.89 4.42 -34.10
N SER A 7 7.58 3.56 -34.83
CA SER A 7 9.01 3.27 -34.71
C SER A 7 9.85 4.39 -35.35
N TYR A 8 10.73 5.01 -34.57
CA TYR A 8 11.87 5.77 -35.08
C TYR A 8 13.11 4.88 -35.00
N SER A 9 13.56 4.37 -36.14
CA SER A 9 14.83 3.65 -36.27
C SER A 9 15.97 4.63 -36.58
N LYS A 10 16.89 4.81 -35.65
CA LYS A 10 18.23 5.35 -35.93
C LYS A 10 19.26 4.30 -35.58
N GLY A 11 20.01 3.88 -36.60
CA GLY A 11 20.97 2.79 -36.54
C GLY A 11 22.21 3.14 -35.72
N TRP A 12 22.76 2.13 -35.06
CA TRP A 12 24.10 2.17 -34.50
C TRP A 12 24.92 0.99 -35.02
N LYS A 13 26.07 1.32 -35.62
CA LYS A 13 27.10 0.38 -36.06
C LYS A 13 27.73 -0.32 -34.86
N ARG A 14 27.85 -1.65 -34.95
CA ARG A 14 28.58 -2.50 -34.00
C ARG A 14 30.08 -2.36 -34.25
N SER A 15 30.85 -2.03 -33.23
CA SER A 15 32.30 -2.26 -33.18
C SER A 15 32.61 -3.20 -32.03
N ALA A 16 33.16 -4.36 -32.37
CA ALA A 16 33.62 -5.38 -31.44
C ALA A 16 34.98 -4.96 -30.87
N GLY A 17 35.06 -4.83 -29.54
CA GLY A 17 36.29 -4.64 -28.78
C GLY A 17 36.46 -5.78 -27.78
N ARG A 18 37.66 -6.38 -27.79
CA ARG A 18 38.02 -7.65 -27.14
C ARG A 18 38.13 -7.57 -25.62
N LEU A 19 37.82 -8.72 -25.01
CA LEU A 19 38.21 -9.27 -23.71
C LEU A 19 39.41 -8.64 -22.99
N ALA A 20 39.23 -8.39 -21.69
CA ALA A 20 40.27 -8.56 -20.67
C ALA A 20 39.63 -9.15 -19.39
N LEU A 21 39.95 -10.42 -19.10
CA LEU A 21 39.73 -11.03 -17.79
C LEU A 21 40.73 -10.42 -16.80
N LEU A 22 40.24 -9.91 -15.68
CA LEU A 22 41.04 -9.75 -14.46
C LEU A 22 40.27 -10.38 -13.30
N ALA A 23 40.76 -11.54 -12.88
CA ALA A 23 40.40 -12.17 -11.63
C ALA A 23 40.98 -11.34 -10.47
N LEU A 24 40.15 -10.92 -9.53
CA LEU A 24 40.63 -10.49 -8.21
C LEU A 24 39.99 -11.37 -7.13
N SER A 25 40.89 -11.92 -6.32
CA SER A 25 40.66 -12.90 -5.27
C SER A 25 39.87 -12.33 -4.10
N THR A 26 39.00 -13.19 -3.59
CA THR A 26 38.32 -13.16 -2.30
C THR A 26 39.21 -12.79 -1.12
N VAL A 27 38.72 -11.89 -0.26
CA VAL A 27 39.04 -11.88 1.17
C VAL A 27 37.71 -11.82 1.93
N VAL A 28 37.31 -12.97 2.46
CA VAL A 28 36.20 -13.09 3.43
C VAL A 28 36.81 -12.89 4.81
N SER A 29 36.56 -11.75 5.44
CA SER A 29 36.91 -11.52 6.83
C SER A 29 35.70 -11.84 7.70
N VAL A 30 35.71 -13.03 8.32
CA VAL A 30 34.71 -13.45 9.30
C VAL A 30 35.07 -12.84 10.64
N CYS A 31 34.33 -11.82 11.08
CA CYS A 31 34.40 -11.32 12.45
C CYS A 31 33.30 -11.99 13.27
N ILE A 32 33.67 -13.02 14.04
CA ILE A 32 32.83 -13.62 15.08
C ILE A 32 32.97 -12.75 16.33
N PHE A 33 31.92 -12.01 16.70
CA PHE A 33 31.76 -11.49 18.05
C PHE A 33 30.66 -12.27 18.76
N THR A 34 31.06 -13.19 19.62
CA THR A 34 30.20 -13.78 20.65
C THR A 34 30.15 -12.84 21.86
N VAL A 35 28.96 -12.39 22.24
CA VAL A 35 28.70 -11.80 23.56
C VAL A 35 27.66 -12.68 24.26
N PRO A 36 27.87 -13.07 25.54
CA PRO A 36 27.09 -14.12 26.18
C PRO A 36 25.73 -13.62 26.69
N ALA A 37 24.79 -14.56 26.74
CA ALA A 37 23.49 -14.43 27.36
C ALA A 37 23.61 -14.22 28.88
N VAL A 38 22.86 -13.27 29.43
CA VAL A 38 22.56 -13.19 30.86
C VAL A 38 21.09 -13.57 31.08
N SER A 39 20.89 -14.55 31.94
CA SER A 39 19.60 -15.10 32.37
C SER A 39 18.95 -14.27 33.48
N SER A 40 17.62 -14.13 33.37
CA SER A 40 16.60 -14.36 34.40
C SER A 40 16.88 -13.97 35.86
N MET A 41 16.06 -13.06 36.39
CA MET A 41 15.46 -12.99 37.74
C MET A 41 14.58 -11.73 37.73
N GLY A 42 13.39 -11.60 38.30
CA GLY A 42 12.55 -12.43 39.13
C GLY A 42 11.26 -11.65 39.40
N ARG A 43 10.16 -12.38 39.40
CA ARG A 43 8.80 -12.13 39.89
C ARG A 43 8.67 -11.08 41.01
N GLU A 44 7.62 -10.24 40.97
CA GLU A 44 6.80 -10.00 42.16
C GLU A 44 5.36 -9.58 41.81
N ARG A 45 4.41 -10.27 42.44
CA ARG A 45 2.98 -9.98 42.49
C ARG A 45 2.74 -9.13 43.72
N THR A 46 1.91 -8.10 43.62
CA THR A 46 1.19 -7.58 44.79
C THR A 46 -0.29 -7.41 44.48
N SER A 47 -1.07 -8.27 45.13
CA SER A 47 -2.50 -8.16 45.37
C SER A 47 -2.78 -6.95 46.27
N GLY A 48 -3.75 -6.13 45.90
CA GLY A 48 -4.25 -5.00 46.69
C GLY A 48 -5.77 -5.04 46.75
N MET A 49 -6.27 -5.60 47.85
CA MET A 49 -7.67 -5.79 48.20
C MET A 49 -8.12 -4.64 49.10
N TYR A 50 -9.18 -3.90 48.73
CA TYR A 50 -9.93 -3.01 49.65
C TYR A 50 -11.41 -3.13 49.29
N ARG A 51 -12.20 -3.91 50.04
CA ARG A 51 -12.94 -3.58 51.28
C ARG A 51 -13.86 -2.36 51.16
N THR A 52 -15.14 -2.68 51.31
CA THR A 52 -16.36 -1.87 51.38
C THR A 52 -16.47 -1.01 52.63
N ALA A 53 -17.29 0.04 52.50
CA ALA A 53 -18.21 0.65 53.49
C ALA A 53 -17.88 2.11 53.83
N GLY A 54 -18.94 2.94 53.88
CA GLY A 54 -18.89 4.24 54.55
C GLY A 54 -19.68 5.31 53.83
N MET A 55 -20.98 5.37 54.12
CA MET A 55 -21.89 6.46 53.78
C MET A 55 -21.63 7.61 54.75
N ASP A 56 -21.44 8.85 54.28
CA ASP A 56 -21.65 10.05 55.09
C ASP A 56 -22.04 11.25 54.24
N ARG A 57 -23.03 11.98 54.76
CA ARG A 57 -23.72 13.13 54.15
C ARG A 57 -23.07 14.45 54.55
N ALA A 58 -22.85 15.34 53.59
CA ALA A 58 -22.94 16.81 53.68
C ALA A 58 -22.96 17.31 52.23
N GLY A 59 -23.90 18.13 51.74
CA GLY A 59 -24.42 19.36 52.31
C GLY A 59 -24.09 20.47 51.31
N GLY A 60 -24.97 20.70 50.32
CA GLY A 60 -24.80 21.73 49.31
C GLY A 60 -25.99 21.74 48.33
N GLN A 61 -26.94 22.64 48.55
CA GLN A 61 -28.07 22.91 47.66
C GLN A 61 -27.59 23.56 46.36
N PRO A 62 -28.06 23.13 45.17
CA PRO A 62 -28.21 24.02 44.04
C PRO A 62 -29.63 24.59 43.96
N ALA A 63 -29.71 25.82 43.46
CA ALA A 63 -30.89 26.64 43.36
C ALA A 63 -32.05 25.98 42.59
N ALA A 64 -33.26 26.17 43.09
CA ALA A 64 -34.50 25.75 42.47
C ALA A 64 -34.79 26.59 41.21
N PHE A 65 -34.88 25.92 40.06
CA PHE A 65 -35.64 26.44 38.92
C PHE A 65 -37.13 26.14 39.17
N PRO A 66 -38.05 27.08 38.89
CA PRO A 66 -39.47 26.82 39.09
C PRO A 66 -39.96 25.85 38.00
N LEU A 67 -40.43 24.67 38.43
CA LEU A 67 -41.12 23.71 37.57
C LEU A 67 -42.61 24.06 37.52
N ASP A 68 -43.14 24.09 36.30
CA ASP A 68 -44.54 24.27 35.95
C ASP A 68 -45.40 23.14 36.57
N PRO A 69 -46.47 23.43 37.33
CA PRO A 69 -47.27 22.40 37.99
C PRO A 69 -48.22 21.73 36.98
N GLY A 70 -47.70 20.74 36.23
CA GLY A 70 -48.52 19.98 35.29
C GLY A 70 -48.05 18.58 34.92
N THR A 71 -46.83 18.15 35.27
CA THR A 71 -46.29 16.89 34.73
C THR A 71 -46.17 15.81 35.81
N VAL A 72 -47.11 14.86 35.80
CA VAL A 72 -46.97 13.58 36.49
C VAL A 72 -46.09 12.69 35.61
N ILE A 73 -44.81 12.54 35.96
CA ILE A 73 -43.92 11.58 35.30
C ILE A 73 -44.04 10.25 36.06
N THR A 74 -44.52 9.21 35.38
CA THR A 74 -44.61 7.87 35.97
C THR A 74 -43.25 7.17 35.87
N GLN A 75 -42.86 6.40 36.90
CA GLN A 75 -41.56 5.71 36.99
C GLN A 75 -41.24 4.77 35.80
N GLY A 76 -42.22 4.47 34.94
CA GLY A 76 -42.03 3.65 33.73
C GLY A 76 -41.36 4.38 32.55
N GLU A 77 -41.53 5.69 32.42
CA GLU A 77 -40.99 6.45 31.26
C GLU A 77 -39.48 6.66 31.37
N MET A 78 -38.96 6.95 32.56
CA MET A 78 -37.51 7.06 32.78
C MET A 78 -36.76 5.74 32.56
N ALA A 79 -37.38 4.60 32.88
CA ALA A 79 -36.79 3.29 32.65
C ALA A 79 -36.71 2.96 31.15
N ALA A 80 -37.74 3.33 30.38
CA ALA A 80 -37.74 3.16 28.93
C ALA A 80 -36.67 4.05 28.26
N ASP A 81 -36.53 5.31 28.69
CA ASP A 81 -35.52 6.22 28.15
C ASP A 81 -34.09 5.80 28.49
N MET A 82 -33.83 5.25 29.68
CA MET A 82 -32.51 4.71 30.03
C MET A 82 -32.17 3.43 29.26
N ILE A 83 -33.17 2.58 28.97
CA ILE A 83 -32.98 1.39 28.13
C ILE A 83 -32.74 1.80 26.67
N VAL A 84 -33.48 2.78 26.15
CA VAL A 84 -33.29 3.32 24.79
C VAL A 84 -31.96 4.07 24.67
N ALA A 85 -31.55 4.82 25.69
CA ALA A 85 -30.23 5.45 25.77
C ALA A 85 -29.11 4.40 25.82
N GLY A 86 -29.26 3.35 26.64
CA GLY A 86 -28.30 2.23 26.69
C GLY A 86 -28.27 1.37 25.43
N ILE A 87 -29.36 1.32 24.65
CA ILE A 87 -29.40 0.68 23.32
C ILE A 87 -28.79 1.61 22.25
N ARG A 88 -28.98 2.94 22.36
CA ARG A 88 -28.35 3.94 21.48
C ARG A 88 -26.84 4.03 21.71
N GLU A 89 -26.38 3.94 22.95
CA GLU A 89 -24.95 3.88 23.28
C GLU A 89 -24.34 2.54 22.85
N ARG A 90 -25.00 1.40 23.06
CA ARG A 90 -24.52 0.10 22.55
C ARG A 90 -24.48 -0.01 21.03
N LYS A 91 -25.26 0.78 20.29
CA LYS A 91 -25.20 0.82 18.81
C LYS A 91 -23.99 1.59 18.27
N LYS A 92 -23.28 2.34 19.12
CA LYS A 92 -22.10 3.14 18.74
C LYS A 92 -20.77 2.40 18.94
N GLU A 93 -20.80 1.23 19.55
CA GLU A 93 -19.68 0.28 19.63
C GLU A 93 -19.89 -0.88 18.64
N LYS A 94 -20.26 -0.59 17.39
CA LYS A 94 -19.70 -1.41 16.33
C LYS A 94 -18.22 -1.06 16.34
N SER A 95 -17.37 -2.00 16.73
CA SER A 95 -15.93 -1.89 16.50
C SER A 95 -15.73 -1.71 14.98
N GLU A 96 -15.82 -0.48 14.49
CA GLU A 96 -15.51 -0.16 13.11
C GLU A 96 -14.03 -0.45 12.97
N GLN A 97 -13.74 -1.58 12.33
CA GLN A 97 -12.41 -1.90 11.85
C GLN A 97 -11.87 -0.63 11.17
N PRO A 98 -10.70 -0.11 11.59
CA PRO A 98 -10.15 1.12 11.03
C PRO A 98 -10.09 0.98 9.50
N LYS A 99 -10.47 2.04 8.80
CA LYS A 99 -10.40 2.02 7.33
C LYS A 99 -8.93 2.08 6.94
N THR A 100 -8.51 1.21 6.04
CA THR A 100 -7.12 1.15 5.57
C THR A 100 -7.07 1.44 4.08
N ILE A 101 -6.11 2.27 3.67
CA ILE A 101 -5.80 2.52 2.28
C ILE A 101 -4.33 2.21 1.99
N TYR A 102 -4.10 1.50 0.90
CA TYR A 102 -2.79 1.19 0.36
C TYR A 102 -2.61 2.04 -0.88
N LEU A 103 -1.72 3.04 -0.80
CA LEU A 103 -1.30 3.81 -1.96
C LEU A 103 -0.36 2.95 -2.80
N THR A 104 -0.73 2.70 -4.06
CA THR A 104 0.06 1.86 -4.96
C THR A 104 0.35 2.58 -6.26
N PHE A 105 1.60 2.51 -6.72
CA PHE A 105 2.09 3.17 -7.91
C PHE A 105 2.67 2.16 -8.89
N ASP A 106 2.21 2.19 -10.14
CA ASP A 106 2.68 1.33 -11.23
C ASP A 106 3.56 2.12 -12.23
N ASP A 107 4.33 1.38 -13.01
CA ASP A 107 5.20 1.83 -14.11
C ASP A 107 6.50 2.56 -13.76
N GLY A 108 6.67 3.02 -12.52
CA GLY A 108 7.91 3.66 -12.08
C GLY A 108 9.18 2.80 -12.15
N PRO A 109 10.35 3.39 -11.88
CA PRO A 109 10.56 4.79 -11.50
C PRO A 109 10.81 5.72 -12.70
N SER A 110 10.44 6.99 -12.54
CA SER A 110 10.82 8.12 -13.40
C SER A 110 11.72 9.10 -12.64
N GLU A 111 12.48 9.93 -13.36
CA GLU A 111 13.40 10.88 -12.70
C GLU A 111 12.67 12.01 -11.97
N GLU A 112 11.64 12.60 -12.57
CA GLU A 112 10.96 13.77 -12.00
C GLU A 112 9.77 13.37 -11.13
N ASN A 113 8.79 12.67 -11.72
CA ASN A 113 7.49 12.43 -11.07
C ASN A 113 7.61 11.49 -9.86
N THR A 114 8.40 10.41 -9.96
CA THR A 114 8.59 9.49 -8.83
C THR A 114 9.32 10.18 -7.68
N ASN A 115 10.29 11.06 -7.94
CA ASN A 115 10.95 11.82 -6.89
C ASN A 115 9.99 12.79 -6.20
N ALA A 116 9.12 13.47 -6.95
CA ALA A 116 8.08 14.33 -6.38
C ALA A 116 7.09 13.55 -5.52
N VAL A 117 6.67 12.36 -5.96
CA VAL A 117 5.83 11.44 -5.16
C VAL A 117 6.54 11.07 -3.85
N LEU A 118 7.81 10.68 -3.91
CA LEU A 118 8.60 10.32 -2.73
C LEU A 118 8.77 11.50 -1.76
N ASP A 119 8.97 12.71 -2.27
CA ASP A 119 9.08 13.92 -1.44
C ASP A 119 7.81 14.16 -0.61
N VAL A 120 6.63 14.03 -1.24
CA VAL A 120 5.32 14.14 -0.56
C VAL A 120 5.16 13.05 0.49
N LEU A 121 5.41 11.78 0.12
CA LEU A 121 5.27 10.65 1.04
C LEU A 121 6.20 10.79 2.26
N LYS A 122 7.44 11.24 2.04
CA LYS A 122 8.41 11.49 3.09
C LYS A 122 7.97 12.63 4.01
N ALA A 123 7.49 13.75 3.45
CA ALA A 123 7.01 14.89 4.22
C ALA A 123 5.81 14.53 5.11
N ARG A 124 4.94 13.64 4.63
CA ARG A 124 3.76 13.14 5.36
C ARG A 124 4.06 11.90 6.22
N ASN A 125 5.30 11.38 6.21
CA ASN A 125 5.72 10.15 6.87
C ASN A 125 4.84 8.92 6.50
N ILE A 126 4.46 8.81 5.23
CA ILE A 126 3.64 7.72 4.70
C ILE A 126 4.53 6.73 3.94
N LYS A 127 4.23 5.43 4.07
CA LYS A 127 4.83 4.39 3.23
C LYS A 127 3.81 3.90 2.21
N ALA A 128 4.22 3.85 0.94
CA ALA A 128 3.43 3.34 -0.18
C ALA A 128 4.04 2.05 -0.75
N THR A 129 3.38 1.50 -1.77
CA THR A 129 3.89 0.36 -2.56
C THR A 129 4.15 0.78 -3.99
N PHE A 130 5.30 0.38 -4.53
CA PHE A 130 5.68 0.66 -5.91
C PHE A 130 5.85 -0.65 -6.68
N PHE A 131 5.09 -0.83 -7.76
CA PHE A 131 5.24 -1.94 -8.71
C PHE A 131 6.13 -1.48 -9.86
N LEU A 132 7.41 -1.85 -9.80
CA LEU A 132 8.42 -1.28 -10.67
C LEU A 132 8.53 -2.01 -12.00
N VAL A 133 8.91 -1.25 -13.04
CA VAL A 133 9.28 -1.77 -14.35
C VAL A 133 10.80 -1.91 -14.45
N GLY A 134 11.29 -3.10 -14.77
CA GLY A 134 12.72 -3.41 -14.81
C GLY A 134 13.53 -2.50 -15.74
N GLU A 135 13.00 -2.16 -16.92
CA GLU A 135 13.64 -1.18 -17.81
C GLU A 135 13.78 0.21 -17.19
N ASN A 136 12.77 0.67 -16.46
CA ASN A 136 12.78 1.97 -15.82
C ASN A 136 13.74 2.00 -14.63
N VAL A 137 13.87 0.88 -13.90
CA VAL A 137 14.88 0.73 -12.85
C VAL A 137 16.30 0.81 -13.42
N ARG A 138 16.57 0.22 -14.59
CA ARG A 138 17.88 0.36 -15.26
C ARG A 138 18.16 1.80 -15.70
N ARG A 139 17.14 2.54 -16.11
CA ARG A 139 17.27 3.96 -16.52
C ARG A 139 17.47 4.88 -15.31
N HIS A 140 16.77 4.62 -14.21
CA HIS A 140 16.74 5.48 -13.02
C HIS A 140 17.09 4.71 -11.73
N PRO A 141 18.29 4.09 -11.64
CA PRO A 141 18.64 3.22 -10.52
C PRO A 141 18.75 3.97 -9.18
N GLN A 142 19.06 5.27 -9.21
CA GLN A 142 19.10 6.10 -8.00
C GLN A 142 17.72 6.28 -7.38
N VAL A 143 16.68 6.44 -8.21
CA VAL A 143 15.30 6.59 -7.74
C VAL A 143 14.80 5.27 -7.17
N ALA A 144 15.09 4.13 -7.82
CA ALA A 144 14.78 2.81 -7.29
C ALA A 144 15.44 2.56 -5.92
N ARG A 145 16.72 2.93 -5.75
CA ARG A 145 17.41 2.87 -4.45
C ARG A 145 16.74 3.76 -3.41
N ARG A 146 16.31 4.96 -3.79
CA ARG A 146 15.59 5.88 -2.91
C ARG A 146 14.28 5.28 -2.42
N ILE A 147 13.49 4.64 -3.30
CA ILE A 147 12.25 3.95 -2.93
C ILE A 147 12.51 2.93 -1.81
N ALA A 148 13.53 2.08 -1.98
CA ALA A 148 13.91 1.09 -0.97
C ALA A 148 14.46 1.72 0.32
N ALA A 149 15.35 2.71 0.20
CA ALA A 149 15.98 3.37 1.34
C ALA A 149 14.97 4.15 2.21
N GLU A 150 13.89 4.65 1.61
CA GLU A 150 12.80 5.31 2.33
C GLU A 150 11.79 4.31 2.92
N GLY A 151 12.00 3.00 2.75
CA GLY A 151 11.22 1.95 3.41
C GLY A 151 9.87 1.67 2.77
N HIS A 152 9.71 1.95 1.48
CA HIS A 152 8.51 1.60 0.73
C HIS A 152 8.52 0.13 0.34
N THR A 153 7.33 -0.47 0.19
CA THR A 153 7.22 -1.82 -0.35
C THR A 153 7.48 -1.79 -1.84
N ILE A 154 8.28 -2.74 -2.32
CA ILE A 154 8.57 -2.91 -3.74
C ILE A 154 7.96 -4.22 -4.25
N GLY A 155 7.20 -4.11 -5.33
CA GLY A 155 6.73 -5.22 -6.14
C GLY A 155 7.25 -5.11 -7.58
N ILE A 156 7.06 -6.16 -8.36
CA ILE A 156 7.37 -6.16 -9.80
C ILE A 156 6.09 -5.94 -10.61
N HIS A 157 6.17 -5.05 -11.60
CA HIS A 157 5.13 -4.93 -12.61
C HIS A 157 5.44 -5.80 -13.84
N CYS A 158 6.59 -5.54 -14.48
CA CYS A 158 7.13 -6.29 -15.61
C CYS A 158 8.55 -5.78 -15.92
N ASN A 159 9.20 -6.32 -16.95
CA ASN A 159 10.47 -5.79 -17.44
C ASN A 159 10.29 -4.86 -18.65
N ARG A 160 9.53 -5.26 -19.68
CA ARG A 160 9.40 -4.52 -20.96
C ARG A 160 8.11 -3.70 -21.14
N HIS A 161 7.09 -3.94 -20.30
CA HIS A 161 5.75 -3.33 -20.41
C HIS A 161 5.11 -3.42 -21.82
N ASP A 162 5.43 -4.50 -22.56
CA ASP A 162 4.81 -4.84 -23.84
C ASP A 162 3.85 -6.03 -23.66
N TYR A 163 2.57 -5.76 -23.81
CA TYR A 163 1.49 -6.71 -23.50
C TYR A 163 1.46 -7.88 -24.49
N GLU A 164 1.84 -7.65 -25.74
CA GLU A 164 1.86 -8.70 -26.76
C GLU A 164 3.06 -9.63 -26.54
N GLU A 165 4.21 -9.09 -26.12
CA GLU A 165 5.37 -9.91 -25.80
C GLU A 165 5.20 -10.70 -24.50
N ILE A 166 4.82 -10.04 -23.40
CA ILE A 166 4.79 -10.68 -22.07
C ILE A 166 3.68 -11.72 -21.95
N TYR A 167 2.53 -11.52 -22.61
CA TYR A 167 1.39 -12.45 -22.53
C TYR A 167 1.32 -13.44 -23.70
N ARG A 168 2.36 -13.49 -24.56
CA ARG A 168 2.45 -14.45 -25.66
C ARG A 168 2.43 -15.90 -25.19
N SER A 169 3.07 -16.20 -24.06
CA SER A 169 2.98 -17.48 -23.36
C SER A 169 3.28 -17.29 -21.87
N THR A 170 2.92 -18.27 -21.05
CA THR A 170 3.29 -18.29 -19.63
C THR A 170 4.80 -18.14 -19.45
N ASP A 171 5.62 -18.84 -20.25
CA ASP A 171 7.08 -18.74 -20.17
C ASP A 171 7.60 -17.33 -20.49
N CYS A 172 7.00 -16.61 -21.45
CA CYS A 172 7.37 -15.23 -21.75
C CYS A 172 7.17 -14.32 -20.53
N PHE A 173 6.04 -14.48 -19.85
CA PHE A 173 5.77 -13.74 -18.62
C PHE A 173 6.79 -14.09 -17.53
N MET A 174 7.11 -15.37 -17.36
CA MET A 174 8.06 -15.82 -16.34
C MET A 174 9.48 -15.31 -16.59
N GLU A 175 9.92 -15.26 -17.85
CA GLU A 175 11.22 -14.72 -18.27
C GLU A 175 11.28 -13.20 -18.05
N ASP A 176 10.25 -12.47 -18.50
CA ASP A 176 10.14 -11.02 -18.31
C ASP A 176 10.12 -10.67 -16.81
N PHE A 177 9.31 -11.37 -16.01
CA PHE A 177 9.28 -11.21 -14.56
C PHE A 177 10.64 -11.47 -13.92
N GLN A 178 11.34 -12.54 -14.32
CA GLN A 178 12.64 -12.89 -13.74
C GLN A 178 13.71 -11.84 -14.04
N GLU A 179 13.67 -11.25 -15.23
CA GLU A 179 14.58 -10.17 -15.63
C GLU A 179 14.34 -8.90 -14.79
N ALA A 180 13.07 -8.52 -14.61
CA ALA A 180 12.71 -7.42 -13.73
C ALA A 180 13.13 -7.71 -12.29
N TYR A 181 12.76 -8.87 -11.74
CA TYR A 181 13.11 -9.28 -10.38
C TYR A 181 14.61 -9.17 -10.11
N ARG A 182 15.44 -9.71 -11.01
CA ARG A 182 16.90 -9.65 -10.89
C ARG A 182 17.39 -8.20 -10.85
N THR A 183 16.92 -7.40 -11.80
CA THR A 183 17.31 -5.98 -11.92
C THR A 183 16.95 -5.20 -10.66
N VAL A 184 15.72 -5.36 -10.17
CA VAL A 184 15.26 -4.64 -8.97
C VAL A 184 16.04 -5.11 -7.75
N LEU A 185 16.22 -6.42 -7.57
CA LEU A 185 17.00 -6.96 -6.46
C LEU A 185 18.47 -6.46 -6.48
N GLU A 186 19.13 -6.48 -7.63
CA GLU A 186 20.52 -6.01 -7.78
C GLU A 186 20.66 -4.51 -7.47
N VAL A 187 19.71 -3.68 -7.90
CA VAL A 187 19.78 -2.22 -7.71
C VAL A 187 19.40 -1.81 -6.29
N THR A 188 18.38 -2.45 -5.70
CA THR A 188 17.74 -2.01 -4.46
C THR A 188 18.09 -2.83 -3.23
N GLY A 189 18.49 -4.10 -3.42
CA GLY A 189 18.64 -5.07 -2.33
C GLY A 189 17.35 -5.43 -1.61
N ALA A 190 16.18 -4.98 -2.08
CA ALA A 190 14.90 -5.18 -1.41
C ALA A 190 14.42 -6.64 -1.50
N GLU A 191 13.74 -7.13 -0.46
CA GLU A 191 13.00 -8.38 -0.54
C GLU A 191 11.71 -8.16 -1.34
N ILE A 192 11.57 -8.89 -2.45
CA ILE A 192 10.44 -8.72 -3.37
C ILE A 192 9.59 -9.98 -3.33
N LYS A 193 8.34 -9.84 -2.87
CA LYS A 193 7.33 -10.91 -2.80
C LYS A 193 6.04 -10.58 -3.53
N LEU A 194 5.91 -9.34 -3.99
CA LEU A 194 4.69 -8.83 -4.59
C LEU A 194 4.85 -8.62 -6.09
N TYR A 195 3.76 -8.81 -6.83
CA TYR A 195 3.69 -8.40 -8.22
C TYR A 195 2.31 -7.89 -8.60
N ARG A 196 2.23 -7.18 -9.71
CA ARG A 196 0.95 -6.76 -10.30
C ARG A 196 1.00 -6.96 -11.80
N PHE A 197 -0.02 -7.63 -12.33
CA PHE A 197 -0.15 -7.85 -13.77
C PHE A 197 -0.27 -6.52 -14.52
N PRO A 198 0.51 -6.30 -15.59
CA PRO A 198 0.25 -5.22 -16.54
C PRO A 198 -1.18 -5.30 -17.07
N GLY A 199 -1.96 -4.24 -16.86
CA GLY A 199 -3.38 -4.14 -17.19
C GLY A 199 -4.33 -4.84 -16.21
N GLY A 200 -3.83 -5.30 -15.06
CA GLY A 200 -4.60 -6.06 -14.07
C GLY A 200 -4.73 -7.54 -14.42
N SER A 201 -5.12 -8.35 -13.43
CA SER A 201 -5.13 -9.81 -13.58
C SER A 201 -6.17 -10.30 -14.58
N ILE A 202 -7.21 -9.53 -14.90
CA ILE A 202 -8.20 -9.84 -15.94
C ILE A 202 -8.09 -8.79 -17.04
N ASN A 203 -7.43 -9.15 -18.14
CA ASN A 203 -7.32 -8.28 -19.31
C ASN A 203 -7.44 -9.08 -20.63
N SER A 204 -7.50 -8.39 -21.77
CA SER A 204 -7.70 -9.04 -23.07
C SER A 204 -6.49 -9.84 -23.56
N TYR A 205 -5.29 -9.53 -23.09
CA TYR A 205 -4.03 -10.14 -23.55
C TYR A 205 -3.72 -11.43 -22.78
N ASN A 206 -4.03 -11.46 -21.49
CA ASN A 206 -3.62 -12.55 -20.61
C ASN A 206 -4.61 -13.72 -20.52
N ARG A 207 -5.79 -13.63 -21.15
CA ARG A 207 -6.89 -14.61 -20.97
C ARG A 207 -6.45 -16.07 -21.11
N ALA A 208 -5.59 -16.38 -22.06
CA ALA A 208 -5.14 -17.74 -22.34
C ALA A 208 -4.10 -18.27 -21.33
N VAL A 209 -3.32 -17.37 -20.71
CA VAL A 209 -2.15 -17.70 -19.89
C VAL A 209 -2.31 -17.37 -18.40
N ARG A 210 -3.32 -16.56 -18.04
CA ARG A 210 -3.52 -15.98 -16.71
C ARG A 210 -3.47 -17.03 -15.59
N GLN A 211 -4.25 -18.11 -15.70
CA GLN A 211 -4.35 -19.08 -14.62
C GLN A 211 -3.02 -19.80 -14.39
N GLU A 212 -2.36 -20.22 -15.47
CA GLU A 212 -1.06 -20.89 -15.37
C GLU A 212 0.01 -19.95 -14.79
N ILE A 213 -0.01 -18.66 -15.16
CA ILE A 213 0.87 -17.66 -14.54
C ILE A 213 0.61 -17.57 -13.03
N ILE A 214 -0.66 -17.47 -12.60
CA ILE A 214 -1.01 -17.42 -11.17
C ILE A 214 -0.49 -18.66 -10.44
N ASP A 215 -0.69 -19.85 -11.00
CA ASP A 215 -0.28 -21.11 -10.37
C ASP A 215 1.26 -21.17 -10.22
N ARG A 216 2.00 -20.83 -11.28
CA ARG A 216 3.47 -20.82 -11.25
C ARG A 216 4.05 -19.74 -10.33
N MET A 217 3.45 -18.56 -10.30
CA MET A 217 3.89 -17.47 -9.41
C MET A 217 3.59 -17.79 -7.94
N SER A 218 2.42 -18.37 -7.65
CA SER A 218 2.05 -18.79 -6.30
C SER A 218 2.96 -19.92 -5.79
N ALA A 219 3.30 -20.89 -6.65
CA ALA A 219 4.25 -21.95 -6.31
C ALA A 219 5.66 -21.42 -5.98
N ARG A 220 6.02 -20.24 -6.51
CA ARG A 220 7.27 -19.52 -6.22
C ARG A 220 7.16 -18.59 -5.00
N GLY A 221 6.00 -18.53 -4.35
CA GLY A 221 5.77 -17.72 -3.16
C GLY A 221 5.53 -16.22 -3.45
N PHE A 222 5.09 -15.88 -4.66
CA PHE A 222 4.72 -14.51 -5.01
C PHE A 222 3.20 -14.29 -4.88
N THR A 223 2.83 -13.13 -4.36
CA THR A 223 1.43 -12.70 -4.23
C THR A 223 1.15 -11.56 -5.20
N TYR A 224 0.06 -11.66 -5.98
CA TYR A 224 -0.39 -10.55 -6.80
C TYR A 224 -1.48 -9.72 -6.16
N PHE A 225 -1.45 -8.43 -6.47
CA PHE A 225 -2.47 -7.45 -6.10
C PHE A 225 -3.01 -6.75 -7.34
N ASP A 226 -4.32 -6.78 -7.51
CA ASP A 226 -5.05 -5.84 -8.34
C ASP A 226 -5.36 -4.57 -7.51
N TRP A 227 -6.46 -3.89 -7.82
CA TRP A 227 -6.93 -2.70 -7.10
C TRP A 227 -8.46 -2.71 -6.97
N ASN A 228 -9.02 -1.89 -6.08
CA ASN A 228 -10.48 -1.70 -5.99
C ASN A 228 -10.91 -0.23 -5.99
N ALA A 229 -9.94 0.69 -6.09
CA ALA A 229 -10.11 2.12 -6.35
C ALA A 229 -9.00 2.59 -7.30
N SER A 230 -9.22 3.69 -8.01
CA SER A 230 -8.25 4.22 -9.00
C SER A 230 -8.42 5.72 -9.20
N LEU A 231 -7.31 6.40 -9.50
CA LEU A 231 -7.31 7.78 -10.01
C LEU A 231 -7.81 7.86 -11.47
N GLU A 232 -7.80 6.75 -12.20
CA GLU A 232 -8.02 6.68 -13.65
C GLU A 232 -7.02 7.54 -14.46
N ASP A 233 -5.81 7.73 -13.90
CA ASP A 233 -4.74 8.59 -14.40
C ASP A 233 -4.06 8.08 -15.69
N ALA A 234 -4.18 6.79 -15.99
CA ALA A 234 -3.69 6.17 -17.22
C ALA A 234 -4.75 6.07 -18.34
N VAL A 235 -6.01 6.45 -18.10
CA VAL A 235 -7.09 6.30 -19.11
C VAL A 235 -7.04 7.41 -20.14
N LYS A 236 -6.91 8.66 -19.68
CA LYS A 236 -6.81 9.87 -20.50
C LYS A 236 -6.05 10.94 -19.71
N PRO A 237 -5.46 11.93 -20.39
CA PRO A 237 -4.98 13.12 -19.72
C PRO A 237 -6.10 13.75 -18.89
N ALA A 238 -5.85 13.97 -17.61
CA ALA A 238 -6.80 14.51 -16.65
C ALA A 238 -6.10 15.52 -15.74
N SER A 239 -6.86 16.49 -15.24
CA SER A 239 -6.33 17.47 -14.29
C SER A 239 -6.16 16.86 -12.90
N PRO A 240 -5.27 17.42 -12.04
CA PRO A 240 -5.16 17.04 -10.63
C PRO A 240 -6.51 16.91 -9.90
N GLU A 241 -7.42 17.85 -10.13
CA GLU A 241 -8.74 17.89 -9.48
C GLU A 241 -9.64 16.75 -9.95
N GLU A 242 -9.59 16.41 -11.26
CA GLU A 242 -10.31 15.26 -11.82
C GLU A 242 -9.80 13.94 -11.21
N LEU A 243 -8.49 13.80 -11.02
CA LEU A 243 -7.90 12.61 -10.40
C LEU A 243 -8.36 12.44 -8.94
N ILE A 244 -8.38 13.52 -8.17
CA ILE A 244 -8.89 13.51 -6.78
C ILE A 244 -10.38 13.14 -6.76
N ALA A 245 -11.18 13.70 -7.67
CA ALA A 245 -12.61 13.38 -7.78
C ALA A 245 -12.83 11.89 -8.11
N ASN A 246 -12.03 11.34 -9.04
CA ASN A 246 -12.07 9.91 -9.38
C ASN A 246 -11.68 9.02 -8.20
N ALA A 247 -10.61 9.37 -7.49
CA ALA A 247 -10.20 8.65 -6.28
C ALA A 247 -11.34 8.63 -5.25
N LYS A 248 -11.92 9.78 -4.92
CA LYS A 248 -13.03 9.86 -3.94
C LYS A 248 -14.23 9.03 -4.35
N ARG A 249 -14.65 9.11 -5.62
CA ARG A 249 -15.75 8.31 -6.18
C ARG A 249 -15.46 6.81 -6.09
N THR A 250 -14.26 6.38 -6.46
CA THR A 250 -13.89 4.95 -6.46
C THR A 250 -13.55 4.42 -5.08
N ILE A 251 -13.28 5.28 -4.10
CA ILE A 251 -13.05 4.91 -2.69
C ILE A 251 -14.35 4.77 -1.92
N GLN A 252 -15.39 5.54 -2.27
CA GLN A 252 -16.64 5.63 -1.51
C GLN A 252 -17.20 4.26 -1.09
N GLY A 253 -17.52 4.13 0.21
CA GLY A 253 -18.12 2.93 0.80
C GLY A 253 -17.15 1.77 1.09
N ARG A 254 -15.85 1.92 0.85
CA ARG A 254 -14.85 0.87 1.09
C ARG A 254 -14.13 1.08 2.42
N HIS A 255 -13.90 -0.01 3.15
CA HIS A 255 -13.08 0.03 4.37
C HIS A 255 -11.64 -0.42 4.13
N ARG A 256 -11.40 -1.21 3.08
CA ARG A 256 -10.06 -1.62 2.65
C ARG A 256 -9.88 -1.24 1.20
N VAL A 257 -8.94 -0.35 0.93
CA VAL A 257 -8.73 0.22 -0.39
C VAL A 257 -7.31 -0.07 -0.86
N VAL A 258 -7.16 -0.69 -2.02
CA VAL A 258 -5.90 -0.69 -2.78
C VAL A 258 -6.10 0.29 -3.93
N LEU A 259 -5.46 1.46 -3.83
CA LEU A 259 -5.63 2.57 -4.75
C LEU A 259 -4.57 2.48 -5.85
N LEU A 260 -5.02 2.35 -7.10
CA LEU A 260 -4.14 2.38 -8.28
C LEU A 260 -3.88 3.83 -8.72
N ALA A 261 -2.60 4.15 -8.86
CA ALA A 261 -2.07 5.32 -9.51
C ALA A 261 -0.76 4.95 -10.26
N HIS A 262 -0.21 5.88 -11.04
CA HIS A 262 1.05 5.70 -11.77
C HIS A 262 2.00 6.85 -11.43
N ASP A 263 3.17 6.52 -10.87
CA ASP A 263 4.17 7.52 -10.44
C ASP A 263 4.97 8.11 -11.61
N ILE A 264 4.70 7.67 -12.83
CA ILE A 264 5.20 8.28 -14.06
C ILE A 264 4.28 9.41 -14.56
N VAL A 265 3.07 9.56 -14.01
CA VAL A 265 2.09 10.56 -14.45
C VAL A 265 2.25 11.86 -13.65
N HIS A 266 2.52 12.96 -14.35
CA HIS A 266 2.74 14.28 -13.72
C HIS A 266 1.55 14.77 -12.89
N SER A 267 0.32 14.61 -13.39
CA SER A 267 -0.89 15.01 -12.66
C SER A 267 -1.04 14.25 -11.33
N THR A 268 -0.65 12.97 -11.30
CA THR A 268 -0.65 12.14 -10.10
C THR A 268 0.37 12.66 -9.08
N ALA A 269 1.60 12.96 -9.51
CA ALA A 269 2.61 13.55 -8.64
C ALA A 269 2.16 14.91 -8.08
N SER A 270 1.49 15.72 -8.92
CA SER A 270 1.01 17.06 -8.54
C SER A 270 -0.15 17.04 -7.56
N CYS A 271 -1.05 16.05 -7.65
CA CYS A 271 -2.28 16.01 -6.84
C CYS A 271 -2.14 15.18 -5.55
N LEU A 272 -1.01 14.49 -5.35
CA LEU A 272 -0.87 13.50 -4.27
C LEU A 272 -1.03 14.13 -2.88
N ASP A 273 -0.45 15.31 -2.66
CA ASP A 273 -0.51 15.97 -1.35
C ASP A 273 -1.95 16.35 -0.97
N ASP A 274 -2.66 17.00 -1.90
CA ASP A 274 -4.08 17.34 -1.75
C ASP A 274 -4.96 16.08 -1.61
N LEU A 275 -4.63 15.01 -2.34
CA LEU A 275 -5.34 13.74 -2.22
C LEU A 275 -5.20 13.16 -0.81
N ILE A 276 -4.00 13.19 -0.22
CA ILE A 276 -3.75 12.70 1.14
C ILE A 276 -4.59 13.47 2.15
N ASP A 277 -4.73 14.79 1.99
CA ASP A 277 -5.57 15.62 2.86
C ASP A 277 -7.06 15.27 2.79
N GLN A 278 -7.52 14.65 1.70
CA GLN A 278 -8.90 14.18 1.55
C GLN A 278 -9.13 12.76 2.13
N LEU A 279 -8.08 12.11 2.64
CA LEU A 279 -8.10 10.69 3.06
C LEU A 279 -7.79 10.50 4.55
N GLN A 280 -7.97 11.53 5.37
CA GLN A 280 -7.66 11.51 6.82
C GLN A 280 -8.42 10.43 7.62
N ASP A 281 -9.55 9.96 7.10
CA ASP A 281 -10.32 8.86 7.70
C ASP A 281 -9.69 7.47 7.51
N TYR A 282 -8.63 7.36 6.69
CA TYR A 282 -7.95 6.10 6.39
C TYR A 282 -6.56 6.06 7.03
N GLN A 283 -6.25 4.93 7.64
CA GLN A 283 -4.87 4.57 7.95
C GLN A 283 -4.16 4.20 6.64
N MET A 284 -3.04 4.86 6.36
CA MET A 284 -2.23 4.60 5.17
C MET A 284 -1.12 3.62 5.49
N GLU A 285 -1.15 2.46 4.86
CA GLU A 285 -0.16 1.39 5.04
C GLU A 285 0.40 0.96 3.69
N PRO A 286 1.66 0.50 3.62
CA PRO A 286 2.15 -0.17 2.43
C PRO A 286 1.60 -1.60 2.38
N LEU A 287 1.52 -2.19 1.18
CA LEU A 287 1.20 -3.60 1.04
C LEU A 287 2.32 -4.45 1.62
N THR A 288 1.96 -5.62 2.13
CA THR A 288 2.88 -6.65 2.61
C THR A 288 2.47 -8.01 2.07
N TRP A 289 3.34 -9.01 2.18
CA TRP A 289 3.07 -10.36 1.69
C TRP A 289 1.94 -11.07 2.47
N ASP A 290 1.67 -10.65 3.70
CA ASP A 290 0.58 -11.12 4.55
C ASP A 290 -0.71 -10.29 4.42
N THR A 291 -0.66 -9.16 3.70
CA THR A 291 -1.87 -8.38 3.39
C THR A 291 -2.83 -9.23 2.56
N LYS A 292 -4.09 -9.34 2.99
CA LYS A 292 -5.11 -10.08 2.24
C LYS A 292 -5.27 -9.46 0.84
N PRO A 293 -4.99 -10.19 -0.25
CA PRO A 293 -4.91 -9.61 -1.57
C PRO A 293 -6.27 -9.17 -2.10
N ILE A 294 -6.28 -8.07 -2.84
CA ILE A 294 -7.40 -7.65 -3.68
C ILE A 294 -7.12 -8.18 -5.07
N GLN A 295 -8.01 -9.03 -5.58
CA GLN A 295 -7.84 -9.72 -6.86
C GLN A 295 -9.17 -9.70 -7.61
N PHE A 296 -9.13 -9.43 -8.91
CA PHE A 296 -10.30 -9.45 -9.77
C PHE A 296 -10.88 -10.87 -9.90
N ARG A 297 -12.21 -10.94 -9.96
CA ARG A 297 -12.99 -12.17 -10.07
C ARG A 297 -13.80 -12.17 -11.34
#